data_AF-W2ZRU0-F1
#
_entry.id   AF-W2ZRU0-F1
#
_cell.length_a   1.000
_cell.length_b   1.000
_cell.length_c   1.000
_cell.angle_alpha   90.00
_cell.angle_beta   90.00
_cell.angle_gamma   90.00
#
_symmetry.space_group_name_H-M   'P 1'
#
loop_
_entity.id
_entity.type
_entity.pdbx_description
1 polymer ?
#
loop_
_entity_poly.entity_id
_entity_poly.type
_entity_poly.pdbx_seq_one_letter_code
_entity_poly.pdbx_strand_id
1 'polypeptide(L)'
;MLRRSSQALLATAARACAPRAAPSAATAFRLQISSFSTIYDNHTPFEDINRHRSDAEQRIAQVPVVELASSVAVCDGGGGALGHPVEYIQLDTRKHNTPQTCKYCGVRYKMKEGYHAGH
;
A
#
# COMPACT_ATOMS: atom_id res chain seq x y z
N MET A 1 -35.83 20.50 -50.13
CA MET A 1 -36.99 20.64 -51.02
C MET A 1 -37.82 19.37 -50.94
N LEU A 2 -39.01 19.53 -50.35
CA LEU A 2 -40.15 18.63 -50.13
C LEU A 2 -40.23 17.30 -50.92
N ARG A 3 -40.68 16.24 -50.25
CA ARG A 3 -42.08 15.72 -50.33
C ARG A 3 -42.25 14.51 -49.38
N ARG A 4 -43.16 14.62 -48.39
CA ARG A 4 -44.51 13.98 -48.35
C ARG A 4 -44.41 12.48 -47.96
N SER A 5 -45.16 11.88 -47.04
CA SER A 5 -46.46 12.17 -46.43
C SER A 5 -46.60 11.24 -45.19
N SER A 6 -47.20 11.68 -44.09
CA SER A 6 -48.52 11.23 -43.58
C SER A 6 -48.74 9.71 -43.66
N GLN A 7 -48.96 8.99 -42.55
CA GLN A 7 -50.27 8.94 -41.89
C GLN A 7 -50.16 8.42 -40.45
N ALA A 8 -50.98 9.02 -39.59
CA ALA A 8 -51.30 8.59 -38.24
C ALA A 8 -52.22 7.37 -38.26
N LEU A 9 -52.04 6.45 -37.30
CA LEU A 9 -53.12 5.59 -36.82
C LEU A 9 -53.01 5.45 -35.31
N LEU A 10 -53.95 6.09 -34.62
CA LEU A 10 -54.31 5.87 -33.23
C LEU A 10 -54.85 4.43 -33.07
N ALA A 11 -54.35 3.70 -32.09
CA ALA A 11 -55.02 2.50 -31.59
C ALA A 11 -54.95 2.48 -30.05
N THR A 12 -56.07 2.94 -29.49
CA THR A 12 -56.70 2.63 -28.21
C THR A 12 -56.05 1.56 -27.33
N ALA A 13 -55.84 1.94 -26.06
CA ALA A 13 -55.52 1.07 -24.95
C ALA A 13 -56.59 -0.03 -24.73
N ALA A 14 -56.15 -1.28 -24.64
CA ALA A 14 -56.89 -2.35 -23.99
C ALA A 14 -56.03 -2.88 -22.83
N ARG A 15 -56.47 -2.59 -21.60
CA ARG A 15 -55.96 -3.24 -20.38
C ARG A 15 -56.40 -4.71 -20.41
N ALA A 16 -55.47 -5.60 -20.74
CA ALA A 16 -55.63 -7.02 -20.44
C ALA A 16 -54.91 -7.31 -19.11
N CYS A 17 -55.67 -7.71 -18.10
CA CYS A 17 -55.15 -8.22 -16.84
C CYS A 17 -54.39 -9.53 -17.12
N ALA A 18 -53.06 -9.49 -17.04
CA ALA A 18 -52.26 -10.71 -16.99
C ALA A 18 -52.53 -11.46 -15.68
N PRO A 19 -52.58 -12.81 -15.67
CA PRO A 19 -52.62 -13.54 -14.42
C PRO A 19 -51.30 -13.28 -13.68
N ARG A 20 -51.40 -12.93 -12.40
CA ARG A 20 -50.25 -12.84 -11.50
C ARG A 20 -49.58 -14.22 -11.44
N ALA A 21 -48.53 -14.42 -12.23
CA ALA A 21 -47.57 -15.48 -11.96
C ALA A 21 -46.90 -15.12 -10.63
N ALA A 22 -47.29 -15.81 -9.56
CA ALA A 22 -46.56 -15.76 -8.31
C ALA A 22 -45.14 -16.30 -8.60
N PRO A 23 -44.06 -15.57 -8.28
CA PRO A 23 -42.76 -16.20 -8.24
C PRO A 23 -42.84 -17.27 -7.15
N SER A 24 -42.71 -18.53 -7.58
CA SER A 24 -42.49 -19.66 -6.69
C SER A 24 -41.42 -19.27 -5.68
N ALA A 25 -41.74 -19.39 -4.40
CA ALA A 25 -40.85 -19.13 -3.28
C ALA A 25 -39.73 -20.18 -3.18
N ALA A 26 -39.06 -20.49 -4.29
CA ALA A 26 -37.65 -20.82 -4.27
C ALA A 26 -36.91 -19.49 -4.07
N THR A 27 -37.06 -18.92 -2.88
CA THR A 27 -36.12 -17.94 -2.35
C THR A 27 -34.78 -18.61 -2.47
N ALA A 28 -34.05 -18.26 -3.52
CA ALA A 28 -32.62 -18.47 -3.59
C ALA A 28 -32.08 -17.71 -2.38
N PHE A 29 -32.00 -18.40 -1.26
CA PHE A 29 -31.05 -18.10 -0.21
C PHE A 29 -29.71 -18.23 -0.93
N ARG A 30 -29.32 -17.16 -1.64
CA ARG A 30 -27.92 -16.84 -1.81
C ARG A 30 -27.45 -16.68 -0.38
N LEU A 31 -26.99 -17.79 0.19
CA LEU A 31 -26.06 -17.76 1.31
C LEU A 31 -24.94 -16.87 0.77
N GLN A 32 -24.99 -15.58 1.08
CA GLN A 32 -23.84 -14.71 0.96
C GLN A 32 -22.88 -15.19 2.02
N ILE A 33 -22.17 -16.28 1.71
CA ILE A 33 -20.98 -16.67 2.43
C ILE A 33 -20.00 -15.56 2.08
N SER A 34 -19.99 -14.50 2.89
CA SER A 34 -18.86 -13.60 2.93
C SER A 34 -17.68 -14.49 3.34
N SER A 35 -16.89 -14.94 2.36
CA SER A 35 -15.58 -15.53 2.62
C SER A 35 -14.83 -14.50 3.47
N PHE A 36 -14.73 -14.78 4.76
CA PHE A 36 -14.02 -13.94 5.71
C PHE A 36 -12.54 -14.10 5.40
N SER A 37 -12.05 -13.33 4.42
CA SER A 37 -10.62 -13.27 4.13
C SER A 37 -9.97 -12.63 5.34
N THR A 38 -9.27 -13.43 6.12
CA THR A 38 -8.41 -12.98 7.18
C THR A 38 -7.17 -12.31 6.58
N ILE A 39 -6.44 -11.57 7.41
CA ILE A 39 -5.10 -11.05 7.08
C ILE A 39 -4.13 -12.16 6.64
N TYR A 40 -4.44 -13.44 6.89
CA TYR A 40 -3.64 -14.61 6.52
C TYR A 40 -3.98 -15.19 5.15
N ASP A 41 -5.10 -14.79 4.52
CA ASP A 41 -5.49 -15.27 3.19
C ASP A 41 -4.75 -14.51 2.06
N ASN A 42 -4.14 -13.36 2.38
CA ASN A 42 -3.29 -12.61 1.47
C ASN A 42 -1.84 -13.09 1.59
N HIS A 43 -1.53 -14.25 1.02
CA HIS A 43 -0.14 -14.69 0.88
C HIS A 43 0.66 -13.62 0.13
N THR A 44 1.53 -12.91 0.83
CA THR A 44 2.59 -12.14 0.16
C THR A 44 3.50 -13.15 -0.53
N PRO A 45 4.06 -12.87 -1.72
CA PRO A 45 4.89 -13.82 -2.47
C PRO A 45 6.09 -14.37 -1.69
N PHE A 46 6.39 -13.79 -0.54
CA PHE A 46 7.57 -14.03 0.27
C PHE A 46 7.29 -14.78 1.58
N GLU A 47 6.06 -14.77 2.09
CA GLU A 47 5.73 -15.37 3.40
C GLU A 47 5.91 -16.89 3.43
N ASP A 48 5.84 -17.58 2.28
CA ASP A 48 6.05 -19.03 2.20
C ASP A 48 7.49 -19.45 1.85
N ILE A 49 8.37 -18.51 1.49
CA ILE A 49 9.73 -18.81 1.01
C ILE A 49 10.78 -18.58 2.12
N ASN A 50 10.60 -17.56 2.96
CA ASN A 50 11.53 -17.28 4.06
C ASN A 50 11.09 -17.99 5.35
N ARG A 51 12.04 -18.67 6.01
CA ARG A 51 11.91 -19.21 7.37
C ARG A 51 11.32 -18.18 8.35
N HIS A 52 11.63 -16.91 8.15
CA HIS A 52 11.23 -15.78 9.00
C HIS A 52 9.96 -15.05 8.53
N ARG A 53 9.26 -15.53 7.48
CA ARG A 53 7.98 -15.00 6.97
C ARG A 53 7.89 -13.47 6.91
N SER A 54 8.96 -12.78 6.52
CA SER A 54 9.03 -11.31 6.54
C SER A 54 9.99 -10.76 5.48
N ASP A 55 9.52 -9.82 4.67
CA ASP A 55 10.26 -9.14 3.60
C ASP A 55 11.02 -7.88 4.08
N ALA A 56 11.42 -7.86 5.36
CA ALA A 56 11.98 -6.68 6.02
C ALA A 56 13.24 -6.14 5.33
N GLU A 57 14.13 -7.02 4.87
CA GLU A 57 15.36 -6.64 4.15
C GLU A 57 15.07 -5.89 2.84
N GLN A 58 14.03 -6.30 2.12
CA GLN A 58 13.64 -5.66 0.86
C GLN A 58 13.03 -4.28 1.13
N ARG A 59 12.20 -4.17 2.17
CA ARG A 59 11.58 -2.91 2.58
C ARG A 59 12.59 -1.89 3.05
N ILE A 60 13.56 -2.30 3.87
CA ILE A 60 14.59 -1.35 4.37
C ILE A 60 15.54 -0.91 3.25
N ALA A 61 15.81 -1.75 2.25
CA ALA A 61 16.61 -1.38 1.09
C ALA A 61 15.97 -0.27 0.24
N GLN A 62 14.63 -0.20 0.23
CA GLN A 62 13.86 0.85 -0.46
C GLN A 62 13.89 2.20 0.28
N VAL A 63 14.22 2.21 1.58
CA VAL A 63 14.31 3.45 2.36
C VAL A 63 15.52 4.27 1.87
N PRO A 64 15.31 5.55 1.53
CA PRO A 64 16.39 6.41 1.03
C PRO A 64 17.44 6.67 2.12
N VAL A 65 18.66 6.98 1.68
CA VAL A 65 19.73 7.39 2.58
C VAL A 65 19.48 8.81 3.07
N VAL A 66 19.52 9.03 4.37
CA VAL A 66 19.35 10.34 5.01
C VAL A 66 20.68 11.12 4.95
N GLU A 67 20.64 12.34 4.42
CA GLU A 67 21.80 13.20 4.28
C GLU A 67 21.89 14.24 5.41
N LEU A 68 23.02 14.26 6.11
CA LEU A 68 23.23 15.15 7.25
C LEU A 68 24.44 16.08 7.02
N ALA A 69 24.32 17.32 7.52
CA ALA A 69 25.42 18.28 7.59
C ALA A 69 26.12 18.19 8.95
N SER A 70 26.50 16.96 9.34
CA SER A 70 27.19 16.66 10.58
C SER A 70 28.10 15.45 10.39
N SER A 71 29.15 15.35 11.21
CA SER A 71 30.06 14.19 11.23
C SER A 71 29.49 12.99 11.98
N VAL A 72 28.47 13.21 12.81
CA VAL A 72 27.79 12.20 13.62
C VAL A 72 26.29 12.28 13.37
N ALA A 73 25.66 11.14 13.10
CA ALA A 73 24.21 11.00 13.07
C ALA A 73 23.68 10.52 14.42
N VAL A 74 22.47 10.93 14.78
CA VAL A 74 21.76 10.47 15.98
C VAL A 74 20.49 9.78 15.53
N CYS A 75 20.31 8.52 15.90
CA CYS A 75 19.12 7.75 15.56
C CYS A 75 18.47 7.21 16.84
N ASP A 76 17.19 7.51 17.01
CA ASP A 76 16.33 7.05 18.12
C ASP A 76 15.23 6.09 17.64
N GLY A 77 15.14 5.83 16.34
CA GLY A 77 14.11 5.00 15.73
C GLY A 77 12.79 5.70 15.39
N GLY A 78 12.71 7.04 15.44
CA GLY A 78 11.56 7.79 14.90
C GLY A 78 10.36 7.90 15.84
N GLY A 79 10.60 7.94 17.15
CA GLY A 79 9.54 8.06 18.15
C GLY A 79 10.03 8.19 19.59
N GLY A 80 11.31 8.52 19.80
CA GLY A 80 11.94 8.57 21.12
C GLY A 80 11.76 7.25 21.87
N ALA A 81 10.81 7.23 22.81
CA ALA A 81 10.52 6.07 23.65
C ALA A 81 9.99 4.84 22.88
N LEU A 82 9.42 5.02 21.68
CA LEU A 82 8.88 3.91 20.87
C LEU A 82 9.91 3.30 19.90
N GLY A 83 11.07 3.91 19.75
CA GLY A 83 12.11 3.43 18.86
C GLY A 83 13.11 2.52 19.56
N HIS A 84 14.40 2.79 19.35
CA HIS A 84 15.50 2.03 19.93
C HIS A 84 16.41 2.91 20.79
N PRO A 85 17.30 2.34 21.61
CA PRO A 85 18.27 3.13 22.36
C PRO A 85 19.07 4.04 21.42
N VAL A 86 19.22 5.30 21.82
CA VAL A 86 19.85 6.32 20.99
C VAL A 86 21.24 5.86 20.54
N GLU A 87 21.43 5.80 19.21
CA GLU A 87 22.69 5.42 18.58
C GLU A 87 23.35 6.66 17.94
N TYR A 88 24.61 6.88 18.32
CA TYR A 88 25.48 7.89 17.68
C TYR A 88 26.35 7.19 16.63
N ILE A 89 26.19 7.60 15.37
CA ILE A 89 26.80 6.92 14.21
C ILE A 89 27.84 7.85 13.58
N GLN A 90 29.10 7.42 13.54
CA GLN A 90 30.20 8.17 12.91
C GLN A 90 30.08 8.12 11.39
N LEU A 91 29.86 9.27 10.75
CA LEU A 91 29.76 9.40 9.28
C LEU A 91 31.10 9.77 8.62
N ASP A 92 31.98 10.43 9.37
CA ASP A 92 33.35 10.73 8.92
C ASP A 92 34.21 9.46 9.02
N THR A 93 34.13 8.64 7.99
CA THR A 93 34.87 7.38 7.85
C THR A 93 35.95 7.53 6.78
N ARG A 94 36.90 6.58 6.75
CA ARG A 94 38.01 6.56 5.77
C ARG A 94 37.55 6.71 4.32
N LYS A 95 36.37 6.18 3.99
CA LYS A 95 35.75 6.36 2.68
C LYS A 95 34.69 7.46 2.81
N HIS A 96 35.05 8.66 2.36
CA HIS A 96 34.15 9.81 2.39
C HIS A 96 32.81 9.48 1.72
N ASN A 97 31.72 10.07 2.23
CA ASN A 97 30.36 9.93 1.71
C ASN A 97 29.82 8.48 1.68
N THR A 98 30.42 7.54 2.41
CA THR A 98 29.89 6.18 2.52
C THR A 98 28.72 6.13 3.50
N PRO A 99 27.54 5.60 3.10
CA PRO A 99 26.41 5.48 3.99
C PRO A 99 26.71 4.52 5.15
N GLN A 100 26.39 4.96 6.36
CA GLN A 100 26.47 4.17 7.58
C GLN A 100 25.07 3.78 8.03
N THR A 101 24.93 2.55 8.49
CA THR A 101 23.64 1.97 8.83
C THR A 101 23.44 1.99 10.34
N CYS A 102 22.27 2.43 10.80
CA CYS A 102 21.84 2.24 12.18
C CYS A 102 21.66 0.74 12.45
N LYS A 103 22.23 0.23 13.54
CA LYS A 103 22.22 -1.20 13.87
C LYS A 103 20.84 -1.73 14.24
N TYR A 104 19.92 -0.84 14.61
CA TYR A 104 18.58 -1.19 15.07
C TYR A 104 17.56 -1.06 13.94
N CYS A 105 17.37 0.15 13.40
CA CYS A 105 16.36 0.40 12.37
C CYS A 105 16.80 0.01 10.96
N GLY A 106 18.10 -0.13 10.70
CA GLY A 106 18.63 -0.34 9.34
C GLY A 106 18.58 0.90 8.44
N VAL A 107 18.15 2.06 8.97
CA VAL A 107 18.18 3.34 8.25
C VAL A 107 19.62 3.73 7.98
N ARG A 108 19.88 4.26 6.78
CA ARG A 108 21.20 4.65 6.30
C ARG A 108 21.37 6.16 6.38
N TYR A 109 22.52 6.60 6.88
CA TYR A 109 22.90 8.00 6.99
C TYR A 109 24.18 8.25 6.22
N LYS A 110 24.29 9.38 5.52
CA LYS A 110 25.54 9.83 4.89
C LYS A 110 25.75 11.31 5.13
N MET A 111 27.01 11.72 5.12
CA MET A 111 27.38 13.12 5.18
C MET A 111 27.08 13.79 3.84
N LYS A 112 26.63 15.06 3.85
CA LYS A 112 26.43 15.84 2.61
C LYS A 112 27.76 16.05 1.89
N GLU A 113 27.71 16.07 0.57
CA GLU A 113 28.88 16.35 -0.27
C GLU A 113 29.44 17.75 0.04
N GLY A 114 30.77 17.85 0.15
CA GLY A 114 31.46 19.10 0.47
C GLY A 114 31.41 19.53 1.94
N TYR A 115 30.71 18.80 2.80
CA TYR A 115 30.79 18.99 4.24
C TYR A 115 32.03 18.28 4.79
N HIS A 116 32.83 18.98 5.57
CA HIS A 116 33.96 18.40 6.31
C HIS A 116 33.78 18.72 7.79
N ALA A 117 33.99 17.73 8.64
CA ALA A 117 33.98 17.94 10.08
C ALA A 117 35.11 18.93 10.42
N GLY A 118 34.76 20.13 10.89
CA GLY A 118 35.75 21.04 11.46
C GLY A 118 36.32 20.39 12.72
N HIS A 119 37.61 20.05 12.69
CA HIS A 119 38.35 19.49 13.82
C HIS A 119 38.77 20.60 14.79
#